data_AF-A0A7W0HF88-F1
#
_entry.id   AF-A0A7W0HF88-F1
#
_cell.length_a   1.000
_cell.length_b   1.000
_cell.length_c   1.000
_cell.angle_alpha   90.00
_cell.angle_beta   90.00
_cell.angle_gamma   90.00
#
_symmetry.space_group_name_H-M   'P 1'
#
loop_
_entity.id
_entity.type
_entity.pdbx_description
1 polymer ?
#
loop_
_entity_poly.entity_id
_entity_poly.type
_entity_poly.pdbx_seq_one_letter_code
_entity_poly.pdbx_strand_id
1 'polypeptide(L)'
;MYEFATIVLLGLGVFGVTNLIVELVPDSARFRTLLMFVLAMAGVVALDYSVLAGFGIEVREAWMGPWATGLIVGSVAMAWQTTLAWLHAPEGAVSDTGSARRPRIAA
;
A
#
# COMPACT_ATOMS: atom_id res chain seq x y z
N MET A 1 1.17 -15.54 -16.57
CA MET A 1 2.09 -15.70 -15.42
C MET A 1 2.84 -14.41 -15.08
N TYR A 2 3.32 -13.63 -16.06
CA TYR A 2 3.99 -12.36 -15.79
C TYR A 2 3.07 -11.27 -15.19
N GLU A 3 1.78 -11.26 -15.53
CA GLU A 3 0.79 -10.32 -14.99
C GLU A 3 0.85 -10.19 -13.46
N PHE A 4 0.84 -11.33 -12.77
CA PHE A 4 0.88 -11.36 -11.32
C PHE A 4 2.19 -10.75 -10.79
N ALA A 5 3.33 -11.13 -11.36
CA ALA A 5 4.63 -10.57 -10.97
C ALA A 5 4.69 -9.06 -11.23
N THR A 6 4.16 -8.59 -12.36
CA THR A 6 4.07 -7.16 -12.69
C THR A 6 3.29 -6.41 -11.63
N ILE A 7 2.08 -6.87 -11.27
CA ILE A 7 1.25 -6.22 -10.24
C ILE A 7 1.98 -6.19 -8.89
N VAL A 8 2.61 -7.31 -8.51
CA VAL A 8 3.31 -7.45 -7.24
C VAL A 8 4.53 -6.53 -7.15
N LEU A 9 5.34 -6.48 -8.20
CA LEU A 9 6.52 -5.61 -8.28
C LEU A 9 6.12 -4.14 -8.42
N LEU A 10 5.05 -3.83 -9.16
CA LEU A 10 4.53 -2.47 -9.28
C LEU A 10 4.00 -1.98 -7.92
N GLY A 11 3.30 -2.84 -7.17
CA GLY A 11 2.88 -2.54 -5.80
C GLY A 11 4.07 -2.30 -4.87
N LEU A 12 5.15 -3.07 -5.02
CA LEU A 12 6.40 -2.84 -4.28
C LEU A 12 7.04 -1.50 -4.63
N GLY A 13 7.09 -1.17 -5.92
CA GLY A 13 7.59 0.12 -6.41
C GLY A 13 6.79 1.29 -5.85
N VAL A 14 5.45 1.22 -5.91
CA VAL A 14 4.55 2.24 -5.34
C VAL A 14 4.78 2.40 -3.84
N PHE A 15 4.91 1.30 -3.10
CA PHE A 15 5.23 1.33 -1.67
C PHE A 15 6.56 2.06 -1.42
N GLY A 16 7.62 1.70 -2.16
CA GLY A 16 8.93 2.32 -2.04
C GLY A 16 8.93 3.82 -2.35
N VAL A 17 8.28 4.24 -3.44
CA VAL A 17 8.17 5.66 -3.79
C VAL A 17 7.34 6.41 -2.75
N THR A 18 6.25 5.81 -2.25
CA THR A 18 5.48 6.43 -1.16
C THR A 18 6.33 6.60 0.09
N ASN A 19 7.18 5.63 0.41
CA ASN A 19 8.10 5.71 1.54
C ASN A 19 9.09 6.87 1.37
N LEU A 20 9.68 6.99 0.18
CA LEU A 20 10.57 8.10 -0.18
C LEU A 20 9.87 9.47 -0.07
N ILE A 21 8.63 9.59 -0.53
CA ILE A 21 7.85 10.83 -0.42
C ILE A 21 7.61 11.20 1.05
N VAL A 22 7.24 10.22 1.88
CA VAL A 22 6.98 10.44 3.30
C VAL A 22 8.25 10.80 4.06
N GLU A 23 9.40 10.22 3.70
CA GLU A 23 10.70 10.58 4.25
C GLU A 23 11.11 12.01 3.85
N LEU A 24 10.84 12.43 2.62
CA LEU A 24 11.16 13.76 2.13
C LEU A 24 10.21 14.84 2.66
N VAL A 25 8.93 14.50 2.85
CA VAL A 25 7.88 15.40 3.34
C VAL A 25 7.15 14.73 4.52
N PRO A 26 7.67 14.88 5.76
CA PRO A 26 7.14 14.17 6.93
C PRO A 26 5.66 14.43 7.21
N ASP A 27 5.17 15.62 6.86
CA ASP A 27 3.77 16.01 7.07
C ASP A 27 2.79 15.18 6.21
N SER A 28 3.28 14.57 5.13
CA SER A 28 2.51 13.68 4.26
C SER A 28 2.28 12.29 4.85
N ALA A 29 2.92 11.93 5.96
CA ALA A 29 2.77 10.62 6.61
C ALA A 29 1.30 10.28 6.93
N ARG A 30 0.50 11.30 7.28
CA ARG A 30 -0.94 11.16 7.55
C ARG A 30 -1.75 10.73 6.33
N PHE A 31 -1.26 11.03 5.13
CA PHE A 31 -1.89 10.71 3.85
C PHE A 31 -1.20 9.55 3.13
N ARG A 32 -0.30 8.82 3.79
CA ARG A 32 0.45 7.68 3.19
C ARG A 32 -0.46 6.74 2.41
N THR A 33 -1.57 6.31 3.00
CA THR A 33 -2.53 5.40 2.36
C THR A 33 -3.10 6.01 1.07
N LEU A 34 -3.48 7.27 1.11
CA LEU A 34 -4.01 7.98 -0.05
C LEU A 34 -2.93 8.15 -1.12
N LEU A 35 -1.70 8.47 -0.72
CA LEU A 35 -0.53 8.53 -1.60
C LEU A 35 -0.28 7.21 -2.32
N MET A 36 -0.35 6.06 -1.63
CA MET A 36 -0.17 4.76 -2.29
C MET A 36 -1.22 4.54 -3.38
N PHE A 37 -2.49 4.84 -3.10
CA PHE A 37 -3.54 4.68 -4.10
C PHE A 37 -3.40 5.65 -5.27
N VAL A 38 -3.10 6.92 -4.99
CA VAL A 38 -2.88 7.93 -6.04
C VAL A 38 -1.69 7.55 -6.92
N LEU A 39 -0.55 7.14 -6.33
CA LEU A 39 0.61 6.69 -7.09
C LEU A 39 0.33 5.41 -7.88
N ALA A 40 -0.38 4.45 -7.30
CA ALA A 40 -0.74 3.22 -8.00
C ALA A 40 -1.63 3.50 -9.20
N MET A 41 -2.68 4.32 -9.03
CA MET A 41 -3.55 4.73 -10.12
C MET A 41 -2.78 5.52 -11.18
N ALA A 42 -2.01 6.54 -10.78
CA ALA A 42 -1.23 7.34 -11.71
C ALA A 42 -0.20 6.51 -12.47
N GLY A 43 0.48 5.58 -11.80
CA GLY A 43 1.46 4.69 -12.42
C GLY A 43 0.82 3.75 -13.44
N VAL A 44 -0.29 3.11 -13.08
CA VAL A 44 -0.99 2.19 -13.98
C VAL A 44 -1.60 2.92 -15.18
N VAL A 45 -2.20 4.10 -14.96
CA VAL A 45 -2.74 4.94 -16.05
C VAL A 45 -1.63 5.47 -16.96
N ALA A 46 -0.49 5.90 -16.40
CA ALA A 46 0.64 6.38 -17.19
C ALA A 46 1.26 5.27 -18.05
N LEU A 47 1.21 4.02 -17.59
CA LEU A 47 1.62 2.84 -18.33
C LEU A 47 0.53 2.30 -19.27
N ASP A 48 -0.68 2.89 -19.23
CA ASP A 48 -1.90 2.38 -19.86
C ASP A 48 -2.12 0.88 -19.62
N TYR A 49 -1.76 0.43 -18.41
CA TYR A 49 -1.69 -0.97 -18.06
C TYR A 49 -3.04 -1.48 -17.55
N SER A 50 -3.52 -2.60 -18.11
CA SER A 50 -4.81 -3.20 -17.75
C SER A 50 -4.66 -4.70 -17.54
N VAL A 51 -4.80 -5.15 -16.29
CA VAL A 51 -4.74 -6.58 -15.96
C VAL A 51 -5.93 -7.35 -16.52
N LEU A 52 -7.09 -6.70 -16.64
CA LEU A 52 -8.30 -7.31 -17.21
C LEU A 52 -8.12 -7.67 -18.69
N ALA A 53 -7.36 -6.86 -19.44
CA ALA A 53 -7.03 -7.17 -20.82
C ALA A 53 -6.17 -8.44 -20.93
N GLY A 54 -5.26 -8.67 -19.99
CA GLY A 54 -4.48 -9.90 -19.90
C GLY A 54 -5.30 -11.18 -19.66
N PHE A 55 -6.53 -11.04 -19.12
CA PHE A 55 -7.50 -12.13 -18.95
C PHE A 55 -8.51 -12.24 -20.10
N GLY A 56 -8.36 -11.45 -21.17
CA GLY A 56 -9.31 -11.42 -22.29
C GLY A 56 -10.67 -10.81 -21.94
N ILE A 57 -10.74 -10.01 -20.87
CA ILE A 57 -11.97 -9.34 -20.44
C ILE A 57 -11.99 -7.95 -21.07
N GLU A 58 -12.84 -7.78 -22.09
CA GLU A 58 -13.09 -6.46 -22.68
C GLU A 58 -14.07 -5.67 -21.83
N VAL A 59 -13.62 -4.52 -21.33
CA VAL A 59 -14.46 -3.59 -20.57
C VAL A 59 -15.18 -2.67 -21.55
N ARG A 60 -16.46 -2.42 -21.30
CA ARG A 60 -17.31 -1.55 -22.14
C ARG A 60 -16.73 -0.16 -22.35
N GLU A 61 -15.98 0.33 -21.36
CA GLU A 61 -15.22 1.57 -21.43
C GLU A 61 -13.74 1.27 -21.17
N ALA A 62 -12.88 1.50 -22.17
CA ALA A 62 -11.47 1.10 -22.14
C ALA A 62 -10.69 1.72 -20.97
N TRP A 63 -11.05 2.93 -20.56
CA TRP A 63 -10.40 3.66 -19.48
C TRP A 63 -10.58 2.99 -18.11
N MET A 64 -11.63 2.19 -17.89
CA MET A 64 -11.92 1.57 -16.59
C MET A 64 -10.91 0.48 -16.19
N GLY A 65 -10.26 -0.19 -17.16
CA GLY A 65 -9.30 -1.26 -16.90
C GLY A 65 -8.07 -0.81 -16.10
N PRO A 66 -7.40 0.28 -16.53
CA PRO A 66 -6.32 0.89 -15.76
C PRO A 66 -6.71 1.33 -14.34
N TRP A 67 -7.91 1.90 -14.12
CA TRP A 67 -8.32 2.31 -12.77
C TRP A 67 -8.54 1.13 -11.83
N ALA A 68 -9.22 0.08 -12.29
CA ALA A 68 -9.40 -1.14 -11.51
C ALA A 68 -8.06 -1.79 -11.18
N THR A 69 -7.13 -1.81 -12.14
CA THR A 69 -5.77 -2.30 -11.95
C THR A 69 -4.99 -1.44 -10.95
N GLY A 70 -5.14 -0.11 -11.01
CA GLY A 70 -4.55 0.82 -10.03
C GLY A 70 -5.01 0.56 -8.59
N LEU A 71 -6.30 0.25 -8.38
CA LEU A 71 -6.82 -0.14 -7.07
C LEU A 71 -6.21 -1.46 -6.56
N ILE A 72 -6.05 -2.44 -7.45
CA ILE A 72 -5.41 -3.72 -7.11
C ILE A 72 -3.96 -3.47 -6.71
N VAL A 73 -3.20 -2.72 -7.51
CA VAL A 73 -1.79 -2.40 -7.25
C VAL A 73 -1.64 -1.62 -5.94
N GLY A 74 -2.52 -0.65 -5.66
CA GLY A 74 -2.54 0.08 -4.39
C GLY A 74 -2.79 -0.82 -3.18
N SER A 75 -3.69 -1.81 -3.32
CA SER A 75 -3.95 -2.81 -2.28
C SER A 75 -2.73 -3.74 -2.06
N VAL A 76 -2.02 -4.08 -3.14
CA VAL A 76 -0.78 -4.86 -3.05
C VAL A 76 0.35 -4.05 -2.41
N ALA A 77 0.43 -2.74 -2.66
CA ALA A 77 1.35 -1.84 -1.96
C ALA A 77 1.10 -1.82 -0.45
N MET A 78 -0.17 -1.85 -0.02
CA MET A 78 -0.53 -2.01 1.40
C MET A 78 -0.13 -3.38 1.94
N ALA A 79 -0.32 -4.46 1.18
CA ALA A 79 0.13 -5.79 1.58
C ALA A 79 1.65 -5.82 1.79
N TRP A 80 2.42 -5.10 0.97
CA TRP A 80 3.86 -4.94 1.19
C TRP A 80 4.18 -4.14 2.45
N GLN A 81 3.44 -3.06 2.72
CA GLN A 81 3.60 -2.30 3.95
C GLN A 81 3.43 -3.20 5.19
N THR A 82 2.39 -4.02 5.25
CA THR A 82 2.14 -4.90 6.39
C THR A 82 3.17 -6.02 6.48
N THR A 83 3.53 -6.63 5.35
CA THR A 83 4.53 -7.71 5.29
C THR A 83 5.90 -7.22 5.77
N LEU A 84 6.34 -6.05 5.31
CA LEU A 84 7.62 -5.48 5.71
C LEU A 84 7.56 -4.92 7.14
N ALA A 85 6.44 -4.34 7.58
CA ALA A 85 6.28 -3.93 8.97
C ALA A 85 6.36 -5.13 9.93
N TRP A 86 5.79 -6.27 9.55
CA TRP A 86 5.92 -7.52 10.30
C TRP A 86 7.37 -8.02 10.33
N LEU A 87 8.07 -7.98 9.19
CA LEU A 87 9.47 -8.42 9.10
C LEU A 87 10.42 -7.56 9.96
N HIS A 88 10.11 -6.27 10.11
CA HIS A 88 10.89 -5.34 10.93
C HIS A 88 10.40 -5.24 12.37
N ALA A 89 9.38 -6.02 12.76
CA ALA A 89 8.90 -6.02 14.13
C ALA A 89 10.00 -6.61 15.04
N PRO A 90 10.53 -5.84 16.02
CA PRO A 90 11.49 -6.40 16.96
C PRO A 90 10.82 -7.53 17.74
N GLU A 91 11.55 -8.64 17.98
CA GLU A 91 11.09 -9.90 18.59
C GLU A 91 10.49 -9.77 20.01
N GLY A 92 10.25 -8.56 20.53
CA GLY A 92 9.67 -8.28 21.85
C GLY A 92 8.51 -7.28 21.89
N ALA A 93 7.95 -6.84 20.76
CA ALA A 93 6.84 -5.85 20.75
C ALA A 93 5.44 -6.45 21.03
N VAL A 94 5.37 -7.67 21.57
CA VAL A 94 4.13 -8.30 22.06
C VAL A 94 4.18 -8.40 23.58
N SER A 95 4.26 -7.26 24.27
CA SER A 95 3.98 -7.16 25.70
C SER A 95 4.01 -5.70 26.17
N ASP A 96 2.90 -4.96 26.08
CA ASP A 96 2.41 -4.11 27.20
C ASP A 96 1.04 -3.44 26.91
N THR A 97 -0.07 -4.18 26.92
CA THR A 97 -1.42 -3.56 26.90
C THR A 97 -2.33 -4.03 28.04
N GLY A 98 -1.78 -4.30 29.23
CA GLY A 98 -2.67 -4.51 30.38
C GLY A 98 -2.03 -4.85 31.70
N SER A 99 -1.73 -3.83 32.53
CA SER A 99 -2.02 -3.87 33.97
C SER A 99 -1.82 -2.49 34.63
N ALA A 100 -2.93 -1.80 34.84
CA ALA A 100 -3.22 -0.93 35.98
C ALA A 100 -2.21 0.19 36.36
N ARG A 101 -2.37 1.35 35.71
CA ARG A 101 -2.06 2.67 36.29
C ARG A 101 -3.01 2.93 37.47
N ARG A 102 -2.70 2.40 38.66
CA ARG A 102 -3.42 2.74 39.91
C ARG A 102 -3.19 4.23 40.23
N PRO A 103 -4.23 5.07 40.35
CA PRO A 103 -4.07 6.41 40.90
C PRO A 103 -3.73 6.28 42.38
N ARG A 104 -2.55 6.78 42.77
CA ARG A 104 -2.19 6.95 44.18
C ARG A 104 -3.07 8.08 44.73
N ILE A 105 -4.09 7.71 45.49
CA ILE A 105 -4.85 8.64 46.33
C ILE A 105 -3.95 8.91 47.54
N ALA A 106 -3.47 10.15 47.67
CA ALA A 106 -2.80 10.61 48.87
C ALA A 106 -3.85 10.73 49.99
N ALA A 107 -3.58 10.09 51.12
CA ALA A 107 -4.27 10.28 52.39
C ALA A 107 -3.27 10.88 53.38
#